data_AF-A0A0Q7P350-F1
#
_entry.id   AF-A0A0Q7P350-F1
#
_cell.length_a   1.000
_cell.length_b   1.000
_cell.length_c   1.000
_cell.angle_alpha   90.00
_cell.angle_beta   90.00
_cell.angle_gamma   90.00
#
_symmetry.space_group_name_H-M   'P 1'
#
loop_
_entity.id
_entity.type
_entity.pdbx_description
1 polymer ?
#
loop_
_entity_poly.entity_id
_entity_poly.type
_entity_poly.pdbx_seq_one_letter_code
_entity_poly.pdbx_strand_id
1 'polypeptide(L)'
;MRHHRPTVADLLSMKGKRQLSMLRVETLEEAEAAERAGVDLVSVPPSLLSPAFREAAPSVFAFPGLEYGDLVTADEYIRAAFQALKAGGDAVYCAAGLSTVRRMREEGIPVCGHVGLIPSKATWTGGFRAVGKTSVSALEIWRQTRALEDAGAFAAEIEVVPGEVAAAISERTSMLMLSMGAGTGCDAQYLFADDVLGATKGHVPRHAKIYRNFAVEYDRLQQERIAAFGEFVADVKSGAYPAKSHLVGIEPAELEAFLQSLA
;
A
#
# COMPACT_ATOMS: atom_id res chain seq x y z
N MET A 1 -24.82 -8.58 -6.11
CA MET A 1 -24.83 -7.78 -4.86
C MET A 1 -24.35 -6.38 -5.24
N ARG A 2 -25.10 -5.30 -4.95
CA ARG A 2 -24.62 -3.93 -5.25
C ARG A 2 -23.54 -3.58 -4.23
N HIS A 3 -22.27 -3.74 -4.60
CA HIS A 3 -21.16 -3.31 -3.77
C HIS A 3 -21.22 -1.78 -3.63
N HIS A 4 -21.38 -1.29 -2.40
CA HIS A 4 -21.55 0.12 -2.08
C HIS A 4 -20.19 0.82 -1.97
N ARG A 5 -19.30 0.58 -2.95
CA ARG A 5 -18.01 1.28 -3.03
C ARG A 5 -18.31 2.75 -3.31
N PRO A 6 -17.71 3.71 -2.57
CA PRO A 6 -17.90 5.11 -2.89
C PRO A 6 -17.32 5.41 -4.28
N THR A 7 -17.89 6.39 -4.96
CA THR A 7 -17.35 6.91 -6.22
C THR A 7 -16.46 8.12 -5.95
N VAL A 8 -15.69 8.54 -6.96
CA VAL A 8 -14.96 9.82 -6.91
C VAL A 8 -15.88 10.99 -6.54
N ALA A 9 -17.11 11.01 -7.08
CA ALA A 9 -18.10 12.04 -6.77
C ALA A 9 -18.54 11.99 -5.29
N ASP A 10 -18.74 10.80 -4.73
CA ASP A 10 -19.08 10.62 -3.32
C ASP A 10 -17.94 11.15 -2.44
N LEU A 11 -16.70 10.78 -2.73
CA LEU A 11 -15.54 11.25 -1.96
C LEU A 11 -15.39 12.78 -2.04
N LEU A 12 -15.49 13.37 -3.23
CA LEU A 12 -15.45 14.83 -3.39
C LEU A 12 -16.59 15.54 -2.64
N SER A 13 -17.77 14.90 -2.55
CA SER A 13 -18.90 15.45 -1.80
C SER A 13 -18.68 15.47 -0.28
N MET A 14 -17.77 14.63 0.22
CA MET A 14 -17.39 14.54 1.64
C MET A 14 -16.29 15.53 2.04
N LYS A 15 -15.59 16.13 1.05
CA LYS A 15 -14.53 17.12 1.26
C LYS A 15 -14.98 18.21 2.24
N GLY A 16 -14.17 18.49 3.26
CA GLY A 16 -14.47 19.47 4.31
C GLY A 16 -15.66 19.16 5.24
N LYS A 17 -16.36 18.03 5.07
CA LYS A 17 -17.49 17.60 5.93
C LYS A 17 -17.14 16.48 6.87
N ARG A 18 -16.27 15.57 6.42
CA ARG A 18 -15.80 14.41 7.19
C ARG A 18 -14.36 14.14 6.82
N GLN A 19 -13.56 13.78 7.81
CA GLN A 19 -12.21 13.27 7.59
C GLN A 19 -12.25 11.76 7.33
N LEU A 20 -11.58 11.33 6.27
CA LEU A 20 -11.48 9.94 5.86
C LEU A 20 -10.22 9.28 6.44
N SER A 21 -10.29 7.98 6.71
CA SER A 21 -9.11 7.19 7.08
C SER A 21 -8.54 6.49 5.86
N MET A 22 -7.21 6.51 5.71
CA MET A 22 -6.51 5.81 4.64
C MET A 22 -5.35 4.98 5.18
N LEU A 23 -5.21 3.74 4.68
CA LEU A 23 -4.06 2.88 4.97
C LEU A 23 -3.37 2.38 3.70
N ARG A 24 -2.04 2.25 3.74
CA ARG A 24 -1.28 1.47 2.75
C ARG A 24 -1.27 0.02 3.22
N VAL A 25 -1.91 -0.88 2.48
CA VAL A 25 -1.99 -2.32 2.82
C VAL A 25 -1.32 -3.17 1.74
N GLU A 26 -0.58 -4.20 2.14
CA GLU A 26 0.25 -5.02 1.24
C GLU A 26 -0.22 -6.46 1.11
N THR A 27 -1.07 -6.93 2.04
CA THR A 27 -1.56 -8.31 2.08
C THR A 27 -3.09 -8.37 2.00
N LEU A 28 -3.63 -9.55 1.65
CA LEU A 28 -5.09 -9.75 1.63
C LEU A 28 -5.66 -9.69 3.04
N GLU A 29 -4.91 -10.19 4.02
CA GLU A 29 -5.25 -10.16 5.43
C GLU A 29 -5.33 -8.72 5.97
N GLU A 30 -4.41 -7.86 5.57
CA GLU A 30 -4.48 -6.42 5.90
C GLU A 30 -5.66 -5.73 5.21
N ALA A 31 -5.94 -6.06 3.94
CA ALA A 31 -7.08 -5.51 3.23
C ALA A 31 -8.41 -5.92 3.88
N GLU A 32 -8.56 -7.20 4.25
CA GLU A 32 -9.71 -7.71 5.00
C GLU A 32 -9.83 -7.01 6.36
N ALA A 33 -8.72 -6.84 7.08
CA ALA A 33 -8.71 -6.16 8.36
C ALA A 33 -9.13 -4.69 8.22
N ALA A 34 -8.65 -4.00 7.19
CA ALA A 34 -9.01 -2.60 6.89
C ALA A 34 -10.51 -2.46 6.59
N GLU A 35 -11.06 -3.33 5.73
CA GLU A 35 -12.49 -3.38 5.44
C GLU A 35 -13.31 -3.58 6.73
N ARG A 36 -12.96 -4.60 7.53
CA ARG A 36 -13.71 -4.93 8.75
C ARG A 36 -13.60 -3.86 9.84
N ALA A 37 -12.51 -3.09 9.83
CA ALA A 37 -12.33 -1.94 10.72
C ALA A 37 -13.06 -0.68 10.25
N GLY A 38 -13.60 -0.68 9.01
CA GLY A 38 -14.28 0.47 8.42
C GLY A 38 -13.33 1.55 7.89
N VAL A 39 -12.14 1.15 7.40
CA VAL A 39 -11.21 2.07 6.73
C VAL A 39 -11.82 2.54 5.41
N ASP A 40 -11.91 3.86 5.21
CA ASP A 40 -12.54 4.43 4.01
C ASP A 40 -11.74 4.15 2.72
N LEU A 41 -10.42 4.36 2.75
CA LEU A 41 -9.54 4.35 1.58
C LEU A 41 -8.34 3.41 1.79
N VAL A 42 -7.89 2.73 0.74
CA VAL A 42 -6.65 1.95 0.78
C VAL A 42 -5.73 2.27 -0.38
N SER A 43 -4.44 2.44 -0.08
CA SER A 43 -3.38 2.38 -1.08
C SER A 43 -2.83 0.96 -1.13
N VAL A 44 -2.67 0.40 -2.32
CA VAL A 44 -2.29 -1.02 -2.52
C VAL A 44 -1.22 -1.13 -3.60
N PRO A 45 -0.36 -2.17 -3.56
CA PRO A 45 0.46 -2.45 -4.72
C PRO A 45 -0.45 -3.02 -5.82
N PRO A 46 -0.21 -2.73 -7.12
CA PRO A 46 -1.04 -3.28 -8.20
C PRO A 46 -1.12 -4.81 -8.20
N SER A 47 -0.08 -5.49 -7.69
CA SER A 47 -0.02 -6.95 -7.56
C SER A 47 -1.02 -7.53 -6.55
N LEU A 48 -1.51 -6.74 -5.60
CA LEU A 48 -2.52 -7.21 -4.63
C LEU A 48 -3.92 -7.27 -5.27
N LEU A 49 -4.16 -6.48 -6.32
CA LEU A 49 -5.46 -6.44 -6.98
C LEU A 49 -5.78 -7.76 -7.68
N SER A 50 -6.92 -8.32 -7.31
CA SER A 50 -7.43 -9.60 -7.78
C SER A 50 -8.90 -9.76 -7.40
N PRO A 51 -9.61 -10.78 -7.92
CA PRO A 51 -10.91 -11.16 -7.37
C PRO A 51 -10.86 -11.40 -5.85
N ALA A 52 -9.81 -12.06 -5.35
CA ALA A 52 -9.63 -12.31 -3.93
C ALA A 52 -9.51 -11.02 -3.10
N PHE A 53 -8.85 -9.98 -3.63
CA PHE A 53 -8.82 -8.67 -2.98
C PHE A 53 -10.23 -8.08 -2.85
N ARG A 54 -11.08 -8.19 -3.87
CA ARG A 54 -12.46 -7.69 -3.81
C ARG A 54 -13.41 -8.57 -3.00
N GLU A 55 -13.07 -9.85 -2.81
CA GLU A 55 -13.75 -10.70 -1.83
C GLU A 55 -13.37 -10.30 -0.39
N ALA A 56 -12.09 -10.01 -0.13
CA ALA A 56 -11.59 -9.59 1.18
C ALA A 56 -12.03 -8.17 1.57
N ALA A 57 -12.00 -7.23 0.61
CA ALA A 57 -12.26 -5.80 0.82
C ALA A 57 -13.24 -5.25 -0.25
N PRO A 58 -14.53 -5.64 -0.17
CA PRO A 58 -15.53 -5.32 -1.18
C PRO A 58 -15.97 -3.85 -1.22
N SER A 59 -15.76 -3.06 -0.15
CA SER A 59 -16.30 -1.69 -0.04
C SER A 59 -15.24 -0.58 0.03
N VAL A 60 -14.02 -0.88 0.49
CA VAL A 60 -12.93 0.11 0.52
C VAL A 60 -12.64 0.69 -0.87
N PHE A 61 -12.34 2.00 -0.92
CA PHE A 61 -11.92 2.66 -2.15
C PHE A 61 -10.41 2.49 -2.36
N ALA A 62 -10.02 1.82 -3.44
CA ALA A 62 -8.64 1.37 -3.65
C ALA A 62 -7.87 2.26 -4.65
N PHE A 63 -6.69 2.70 -4.22
CA PHE A 63 -5.67 3.42 -4.99
C PHE A 63 -4.44 2.53 -5.22
N PRO A 64 -4.42 1.68 -6.27
CA PRO A 64 -3.19 1.06 -6.73
C PRO A 64 -2.11 2.11 -7.06
N GLY A 65 -0.92 1.91 -6.49
CA GLY A 65 0.26 2.74 -6.75
C GLY A 65 0.90 2.44 -8.10
N LEU A 66 0.99 3.43 -8.99
CA LEU A 66 1.77 3.31 -10.22
C LEU A 66 3.21 3.70 -9.94
N GLU A 67 4.11 2.71 -9.98
CA GLU A 67 5.49 2.88 -9.53
C GLU A 67 6.27 3.87 -10.41
N TYR A 68 6.77 4.92 -9.75
CA TYR A 68 7.57 5.95 -10.38
C TYR A 68 8.97 5.41 -10.70
N GLY A 69 9.36 5.47 -11.97
CA GLY A 69 10.66 4.98 -12.45
C GLY A 69 10.54 3.65 -13.21
N ASP A 70 9.60 2.80 -12.83
CA ASP A 70 9.28 1.56 -13.57
C ASP A 70 8.43 1.87 -14.82
N LEU A 71 7.56 2.86 -14.71
CA LEU A 71 6.80 3.43 -15.82
C LEU A 71 7.44 4.76 -16.22
N VAL A 72 7.76 4.90 -17.50
CA VAL A 72 8.53 6.02 -18.05
C VAL A 72 7.65 6.92 -18.92
N THR A 73 6.85 6.33 -19.81
CA THR A 73 6.02 7.10 -20.76
C THR A 73 4.57 7.18 -20.32
N ALA A 74 3.86 8.24 -20.73
CA ALA A 74 2.44 8.37 -20.39
C ALA A 74 1.59 7.19 -20.91
N ASP A 75 1.96 6.56 -22.03
CA ASP A 75 1.26 5.37 -22.55
C ASP A 75 1.43 4.16 -21.61
N GLU A 76 2.59 4.01 -20.99
CA GLU A 76 2.83 2.98 -19.97
C GLU A 76 2.00 3.23 -18.71
N TYR A 77 1.94 4.47 -18.23
CA TYR A 77 1.07 4.85 -17.10
C TYR A 77 -0.42 4.60 -17.41
N ILE A 78 -0.90 4.99 -18.59
CA ILE A 78 -2.28 4.75 -19.01
C ILE A 78 -2.58 3.25 -19.08
N ARG A 79 -1.67 2.45 -19.65
CA ARG A 79 -1.81 0.99 -19.73
C ARG A 79 -1.88 0.36 -18.34
N ALA A 80 -0.94 0.70 -17.46
CA ALA A 80 -0.90 0.18 -16.10
C ALA A 80 -2.15 0.59 -15.30
N ALA A 81 -2.61 1.83 -15.47
CA ALA A 81 -3.82 2.30 -14.82
C ALA A 81 -5.07 1.53 -15.26
N PHE A 82 -5.26 1.32 -16.55
CA PHE A 82 -6.39 0.50 -17.03
C PHE A 82 -6.30 -0.95 -16.59
N GLN A 83 -5.10 -1.52 -16.48
CA GLN A 83 -4.92 -2.85 -15.91
C GLN A 83 -5.34 -2.88 -14.44
N ALA A 84 -4.92 -1.91 -13.64
CA ALA A 84 -5.26 -1.80 -12.23
C ALA A 84 -6.77 -1.61 -12.02
N LEU A 85 -7.41 -0.71 -12.78
CA LEU A 85 -8.86 -0.49 -12.72
C LEU A 85 -9.64 -1.77 -13.09
N LYS A 86 -9.20 -2.51 -14.12
CA LYS A 86 -9.81 -3.79 -14.51
C LYS A 86 -9.61 -4.88 -13.45
N ALA A 87 -8.48 -4.87 -12.75
CA ALA A 87 -8.17 -5.78 -11.66
C ALA A 87 -8.92 -5.42 -10.36
N GLY A 88 -9.67 -4.32 -10.36
CA GLY A 88 -10.54 -3.93 -9.28
C GLY A 88 -10.09 -2.68 -8.53
N GLY A 89 -9.08 -1.93 -8.96
CA GLY A 89 -8.81 -0.58 -8.41
C GLY A 89 -9.94 0.41 -8.73
N ASP A 90 -10.10 1.46 -7.91
CA ASP A 90 -11.13 2.51 -8.14
C ASP A 90 -10.53 3.82 -8.67
N ALA A 91 -9.25 4.05 -8.37
CA ALA A 91 -8.44 5.15 -8.87
C ALA A 91 -7.00 4.66 -9.04
N VAL A 92 -6.06 5.56 -9.30
CA VAL A 92 -4.63 5.25 -9.29
C VAL A 92 -3.85 6.36 -8.61
N TYR A 93 -2.79 6.00 -7.87
CA TYR A 93 -1.79 6.95 -7.43
C TYR A 93 -0.70 7.11 -8.50
N CYS A 94 -0.32 8.35 -8.81
CA CYS A 94 0.69 8.66 -9.83
C CYS A 94 1.50 9.89 -9.45
N ALA A 95 2.80 9.69 -9.20
CA ALA A 95 3.75 10.77 -8.95
C ALA A 95 4.51 11.22 -10.22
N ALA A 96 4.05 10.87 -11.41
CA ALA A 96 4.69 11.24 -12.68
C ALA A 96 4.54 12.75 -13.00
N GLY A 97 5.00 13.16 -14.18
CA GLY A 97 4.85 14.54 -14.65
C GLY A 97 3.39 14.92 -14.94
N LEU A 98 3.10 16.22 -14.89
CA LEU A 98 1.76 16.78 -15.15
C LEU A 98 1.21 16.42 -16.53
N SER A 99 2.08 16.27 -17.53
CA SER A 99 1.68 15.82 -18.87
C SER A 99 1.10 14.40 -18.84
N THR A 100 1.70 13.48 -18.07
CA THR A 100 1.17 12.13 -17.87
C THR A 100 -0.17 12.17 -17.14
N VAL A 101 -0.28 12.93 -16.04
CA VAL A 101 -1.54 13.08 -15.30
C VAL A 101 -2.65 13.61 -16.21
N ARG A 102 -2.35 14.63 -17.02
CA ARG A 102 -3.31 15.20 -17.98
C ARG A 102 -3.78 14.17 -19.01
N ARG A 103 -2.85 13.42 -19.60
CA ARG A 103 -3.21 12.36 -20.56
C ARG A 103 -4.06 11.26 -19.92
N MET A 104 -3.76 10.87 -18.68
CA MET A 104 -4.60 9.90 -17.97
C MET A 104 -6.00 10.45 -17.68
N ARG A 105 -6.11 11.75 -17.34
CA ARG A 105 -7.39 12.42 -17.15
C ARG A 105 -8.21 12.47 -18.44
N GLU A 106 -7.58 12.74 -19.59
CA GLU A 106 -8.24 12.75 -20.91
C GLU A 106 -8.89 11.40 -21.23
N GLU A 107 -8.30 10.30 -20.77
CA GLU A 107 -8.84 8.94 -20.85
C GLU A 107 -9.87 8.60 -19.75
N GLY A 108 -10.23 9.57 -18.89
CA GLY A 108 -11.22 9.41 -17.82
C GLY A 108 -10.70 8.69 -16.58
N ILE A 109 -9.40 8.45 -16.45
CA ILE A 109 -8.80 7.74 -15.31
C ILE A 109 -8.78 8.66 -14.07
N PRO A 110 -9.33 8.24 -12.91
CA PRO A 110 -9.21 9.01 -11.67
C PRO A 110 -7.78 8.92 -11.11
N VAL A 111 -7.09 10.06 -11.08
CA VAL A 111 -5.70 10.14 -10.60
C VAL A 111 -5.60 10.85 -9.26
N CYS A 112 -4.92 10.20 -8.30
CA CYS A 112 -4.35 10.83 -7.12
C CYS A 112 -2.89 11.22 -7.40
N GLY A 113 -2.58 12.50 -7.30
CA GLY A 113 -1.21 13.02 -7.40
C GLY A 113 -0.47 13.00 -6.06
N HIS A 114 0.67 13.69 -6.02
CA HIS A 114 1.46 13.87 -4.80
C HIS A 114 2.15 15.24 -4.80
N VAL A 115 2.08 15.99 -3.69
CA VAL A 115 2.79 17.25 -3.43
C VAL A 115 3.49 17.22 -2.06
N GLY A 116 4.43 18.15 -1.85
CA GLY A 116 5.23 18.15 -0.62
C GLY A 116 6.48 17.28 -0.76
N LEU A 117 6.77 16.45 0.24
CA LEU A 117 7.88 15.49 0.16
C LEU A 117 7.43 14.26 -0.63
N ILE A 118 7.84 14.14 -1.89
CA ILE A 118 7.62 12.92 -2.68
C ILE A 118 8.82 11.97 -2.48
N PRO A 119 8.67 10.79 -1.85
CA PRO A 119 9.78 9.89 -1.52
C PRO A 119 10.68 9.55 -2.71
N SER A 120 10.10 9.21 -3.86
CA SER A 120 10.82 8.88 -5.10
C SER A 120 11.60 10.07 -5.71
N LYS A 121 11.34 11.29 -5.23
CA LYS A 121 11.98 12.54 -5.66
C LYS A 121 12.73 13.24 -4.53
N ALA A 122 13.01 12.53 -3.42
CA ALA A 122 13.59 13.12 -2.21
C ALA A 122 14.97 13.78 -2.43
N THR A 123 15.69 13.47 -3.51
CA THR A 123 16.96 14.16 -3.84
C THR A 123 16.76 15.66 -4.09
N TRP A 124 15.62 16.06 -4.66
CA TRP A 124 15.27 17.46 -4.88
C TRP A 124 15.04 18.24 -3.58
N THR A 125 14.70 17.55 -2.50
CA THR A 125 14.44 18.13 -1.17
C THR A 125 15.61 17.94 -0.20
N GLY A 126 16.74 17.37 -0.65
CA GLY A 126 17.88 17.07 0.21
C GLY A 126 17.64 15.89 1.16
N GLY A 127 16.86 14.90 0.72
CA GLY A 127 16.44 13.72 1.46
C GLY A 127 15.04 13.85 2.04
N PHE A 128 14.70 12.92 2.95
CA PHE A 128 13.42 12.85 3.64
C PHE A 128 13.30 13.97 4.69
N ARG A 129 12.89 15.15 4.25
CA ARG A 129 12.82 16.36 5.09
C ARG A 129 11.49 17.07 4.92
N ALA A 130 11.09 17.77 5.97
CA ALA A 130 9.92 18.63 5.91
C ALA A 130 10.12 19.78 4.91
N VAL A 131 9.13 20.01 4.07
CA VAL A 131 9.06 21.11 3.10
C VAL A 131 7.92 22.07 3.48
N GLY A 132 7.87 23.28 2.89
CA GLY A 132 6.80 24.24 3.21
C GLY A 132 7.02 25.05 4.50
N LYS A 133 8.21 24.97 5.11
CA LYS A 133 8.53 25.69 6.36
C LYS A 133 8.76 27.20 6.19
N THR A 134 8.92 27.68 4.96
CA THR A 134 9.04 29.10 4.62
C THR A 134 7.93 29.49 3.66
N SER A 135 7.54 30.76 3.64
CA SER A 135 6.51 31.27 2.72
C SER A 135 6.80 30.93 1.25
N VAL A 136 8.06 31.01 0.84
CA VAL A 136 8.51 30.64 -0.51
C VAL A 136 8.27 29.15 -0.79
N SER A 137 8.70 28.27 0.12
CA SER A 137 8.50 26.82 -0.05
C SER A 137 7.03 26.40 0.03
N ALA A 138 6.23 27.06 0.88
CA ALA A 138 4.80 26.83 0.99
C ALA A 138 4.06 27.25 -0.28
N LEU A 139 4.45 28.39 -0.87
CA LEU A 139 3.91 28.87 -2.14
C LEU A 139 4.24 27.92 -3.30
N GLU A 140 5.41 27.28 -3.27
CA GLU A 140 5.77 26.26 -4.25
C GLU A 140 4.85 25.03 -4.16
N ILE A 141 4.57 24.53 -2.96
CA ILE A 141 3.62 23.42 -2.75
C ILE A 141 2.22 23.81 -3.24
N TRP A 142 1.78 25.04 -2.97
CA TRP A 142 0.52 25.56 -3.50
C TRP A 142 0.49 25.57 -5.03
N ARG A 143 1.56 26.04 -5.68
CA ARG A 143 1.67 26.03 -7.14
C ARG A 143 1.65 24.63 -7.72
N GLN A 144 2.35 23.68 -7.09
CA GLN A 144 2.33 22.27 -7.47
C GLN A 144 0.92 21.67 -7.34
N THR A 145 0.22 21.99 -6.24
CA THR A 145 -1.16 21.57 -6.02
C THR A 145 -2.09 22.10 -7.10
N ARG A 146 -2.01 23.39 -7.42
CA ARG A 146 -2.77 24.02 -8.51
C ARG A 146 -2.45 23.38 -9.86
N ALA A 147 -1.19 23.10 -10.14
CA ALA A 147 -0.78 22.51 -11.40
C ALA A 147 -1.28 21.06 -11.57
N LEU A 148 -1.36 20.29 -10.48
CA LEU A 148 -1.99 18.95 -10.47
C LEU A 148 -3.50 19.04 -10.66
N GLU A 149 -4.16 19.98 -9.99
CA GLU A 149 -5.59 20.25 -10.17
C GLU A 149 -5.89 20.63 -11.63
N ASP A 150 -5.11 21.54 -12.22
CA ASP A 150 -5.23 21.97 -13.62
C ASP A 150 -4.86 20.84 -14.61
N ALA A 151 -4.07 19.84 -14.18
CA ALA A 151 -3.83 18.61 -14.94
C ALA A 151 -4.99 17.61 -14.80
N GLY A 152 -5.90 17.83 -13.86
CA GLY A 152 -7.12 17.04 -13.67
C GLY A 152 -6.99 15.88 -12.69
N ALA A 153 -6.00 15.90 -11.79
CA ALA A 153 -6.03 15.04 -10.61
C ALA A 153 -7.26 15.40 -9.75
N PHE A 154 -7.90 14.39 -9.15
CA PHE A 154 -9.05 14.61 -8.26
C PHE A 154 -8.66 14.57 -6.77
N ALA A 155 -7.49 14.02 -6.49
CA ALA A 155 -6.92 13.92 -5.15
C ALA A 155 -5.40 14.14 -5.23
N ALA A 156 -4.79 14.48 -4.10
CA ALA A 156 -3.34 14.49 -3.96
C ALA A 156 -2.92 14.13 -2.54
N GLU A 157 -1.90 13.28 -2.42
CA GLU A 157 -1.14 13.15 -1.18
C GLU A 157 -0.37 14.45 -0.91
N ILE A 158 -0.39 14.88 0.35
CA ILE A 158 0.43 15.99 0.85
C ILE A 158 1.27 15.50 2.02
N GLU A 159 2.57 15.35 1.77
CA GLU A 159 3.47 14.63 2.67
C GLU A 159 4.48 15.57 3.36
N VAL A 160 4.58 15.44 4.69
CA VAL A 160 5.55 16.15 5.57
C VAL A 160 5.60 17.67 5.31
N VAL A 161 4.42 18.30 5.33
CA VAL A 161 4.20 19.75 5.22
C VAL A 161 3.67 20.30 6.56
N PRO A 162 3.98 21.54 6.99
CA PRO A 162 3.34 22.15 8.15
C PRO A 162 1.81 22.12 8.07
N GLY A 163 1.15 21.73 9.17
CA GLY A 163 -0.29 21.49 9.18
C GLY A 163 -1.13 22.71 8.77
N GLU A 164 -0.74 23.91 9.18
CA GLU A 164 -1.42 25.15 8.81
C GLU A 164 -1.34 25.44 7.31
N VAL A 165 -0.20 25.11 6.68
CA VAL A 165 -0.02 25.24 5.23
C VAL A 165 -0.89 24.23 4.49
N ALA A 166 -0.88 22.98 4.92
CA ALA A 166 -1.68 21.92 4.30
C ALA A 166 -3.19 22.17 4.44
N ALA A 167 -3.64 22.68 5.60
CA ALA A 167 -5.02 23.10 5.83
C ALA A 167 -5.42 24.22 4.85
N ALA A 168 -4.62 25.29 4.77
CA ALA A 168 -4.89 26.41 3.89
C ALA A 168 -4.96 26.01 2.41
N ILE A 169 -4.11 25.07 1.98
CA ILE A 169 -4.14 24.48 0.64
C ILE A 169 -5.42 23.66 0.43
N SER A 170 -5.74 22.77 1.38
CA SER A 170 -6.92 21.89 1.32
C SER A 170 -8.23 22.66 1.18
N GLU A 171 -8.38 23.78 1.88
CA GLU A 171 -9.55 24.66 1.78
C GLU A 171 -9.72 25.33 0.40
N ARG A 172 -8.63 25.48 -0.37
CA ARG A 172 -8.58 26.31 -1.60
C ARG A 172 -8.53 25.51 -2.88
N THR A 173 -8.20 24.22 -2.81
CA THR A 173 -8.31 23.29 -3.94
C THR A 173 -9.64 22.57 -3.91
N SER A 174 -10.14 22.18 -5.08
CA SER A 174 -11.26 21.26 -5.27
C SER A 174 -10.88 19.79 -5.07
N MET A 175 -9.57 19.46 -5.10
CA MET A 175 -9.08 18.09 -4.90
C MET A 175 -9.25 17.62 -3.46
N LEU A 176 -9.38 16.31 -3.27
CA LEU A 176 -9.21 15.68 -1.96
C LEU A 176 -7.74 15.69 -1.56
N MET A 177 -7.43 16.28 -0.40
CA MET A 177 -6.06 16.27 0.13
C MET A 177 -5.89 15.13 1.14
N LEU A 178 -4.90 14.26 0.89
CA LEU A 178 -4.60 13.09 1.72
C LEU A 178 -3.34 13.39 2.53
N SER A 179 -3.51 13.69 3.83
CA SER A 179 -2.39 14.10 4.69
C SER A 179 -1.57 12.89 5.12
N MET A 180 -0.26 12.95 4.87
CA MET A 180 0.72 12.03 5.42
C MET A 180 1.77 12.82 6.21
N GLY A 181 1.52 12.97 7.51
CA GLY A 181 2.33 13.85 8.35
C GLY A 181 2.21 15.34 8.02
N ALA A 182 1.08 15.75 7.44
CA ALA A 182 0.76 17.13 7.10
C ALA A 182 -0.38 17.73 7.95
N GLY A 183 -0.61 17.19 9.16
CA GLY A 183 -1.62 17.67 10.10
C GLY A 183 -3.05 17.25 9.77
N THR A 184 -4.00 17.75 10.55
CA THR A 184 -5.41 17.32 10.54
C THR A 184 -6.32 18.14 9.63
N GLY A 185 -5.81 19.19 8.97
CA GLY A 185 -6.61 20.10 8.14
C GLY A 185 -6.91 19.59 6.72
N CYS A 186 -6.51 18.37 6.38
CA CYS A 186 -6.80 17.73 5.10
C CYS A 186 -7.99 16.76 5.20
N ASP A 187 -8.46 16.30 4.04
CA ASP A 187 -9.69 15.52 3.92
C ASP A 187 -9.52 14.05 4.31
N ALA A 188 -8.31 13.52 4.22
CA ALA A 188 -7.98 12.18 4.73
C ALA A 188 -6.70 12.20 5.57
N GLN A 189 -6.58 11.22 6.48
CA GLN A 189 -5.36 10.90 7.21
C GLN A 189 -4.81 9.57 6.71
N TYR A 190 -3.57 9.57 6.27
CA TYR A 190 -2.92 8.45 5.62
C TYR A 190 -1.69 7.98 6.40
N LEU A 191 -1.60 6.66 6.64
CA LEU A 191 -0.46 5.97 7.21
C LEU A 191 -0.22 4.62 6.53
N PHE A 192 0.98 4.06 6.71
CA PHE A 192 1.26 2.69 6.33
C PHE A 192 0.69 1.71 7.36
N ALA A 193 0.16 0.56 6.90
CA ALA A 193 -0.30 -0.49 7.80
C ALA A 193 0.84 -0.96 8.72
N ASP A 194 2.06 -1.10 8.19
CA ASP A 194 3.26 -1.46 8.96
C ASP A 194 3.53 -0.52 10.14
N ASP A 195 3.33 0.78 9.94
CA ASP A 195 3.50 1.79 10.98
C ASP A 195 2.40 1.67 12.05
N VAL A 196 1.15 1.42 11.64
CA VAL A 196 0.00 1.24 12.54
C VAL A 196 0.12 -0.05 13.34
N LEU A 197 0.57 -1.13 12.69
CA LEU A 197 0.74 -2.46 13.27
C LEU A 197 2.04 -2.59 14.07
N GLY A 198 2.97 -1.64 13.94
CA GLY A 198 4.29 -1.69 14.57
C GLY A 198 5.13 -2.85 14.05
N ALA A 199 5.08 -3.09 12.73
CA ALA A 199 5.87 -4.11 12.04
C ALA A 199 7.25 -3.59 11.61
N THR A 200 7.38 -2.28 11.37
CA THR A 200 8.63 -1.63 10.97
C THR A 200 9.76 -1.87 11.99
N LYS A 201 10.86 -2.45 11.55
CA LYS A 201 12.10 -2.56 12.34
C LYS A 201 13.01 -1.36 12.07
N GLY A 202 13.52 -0.74 13.13
CA GLY A 202 14.46 0.38 13.02
C GLY A 202 13.76 1.74 13.10
N HIS A 203 13.94 2.58 12.07
CA HIS A 203 13.45 3.95 12.10
C HIS A 203 11.96 4.04 11.79
N VAL A 204 11.17 4.45 12.79
CA VAL A 204 9.75 4.77 12.62
C VAL A 204 9.62 6.27 12.28
N PRO A 205 8.90 6.65 11.20
CA PRO A 205 8.70 8.05 10.86
C PRO A 205 8.02 8.83 11.98
N ARG A 206 8.45 10.07 12.23
CA ARG A 206 7.92 10.90 13.34
C ARG A 206 6.39 11.13 13.32
N HIS A 207 5.78 10.98 12.15
CA HIS A 207 4.34 11.23 11.94
C HIS A 207 3.51 9.96 12.04
N ALA A 208 4.15 8.80 12.11
CA ALA A 208 3.49 7.52 12.34
C ALA A 208 3.00 7.42 13.79
N LYS A 209 1.95 6.62 13.99
CA LYS A 209 1.48 6.24 15.32
C LYS A 209 1.28 4.73 15.35
N ILE A 210 1.97 4.09 16.28
CA ILE A 210 1.93 2.65 16.50
C ILE A 210 0.75 2.31 17.41
N TYR A 211 -0.08 1.36 16.99
CA TYR A 211 -1.23 0.87 17.75
C TYR A 211 -1.05 -0.57 18.23
N ARG A 212 -0.18 -1.35 17.59
CA ARG A 212 0.18 -2.74 17.96
C ARG A 212 1.68 -2.96 17.83
N ASN A 213 2.18 -4.13 18.23
CA ASN A 213 3.61 -4.46 18.13
C ASN A 213 3.80 -5.79 17.41
N PHE A 214 3.61 -5.77 16.09
CA PHE A 214 3.75 -6.95 15.25
C PHE A 214 5.21 -7.39 15.12
N ALA A 215 6.18 -6.48 15.26
CA ALA A 215 7.60 -6.84 15.27
C ALA A 215 7.92 -7.89 16.35
N VAL A 216 7.38 -7.75 17.56
CA VAL A 216 7.56 -8.75 18.64
C VAL A 216 6.90 -10.08 18.30
N GLU A 217 5.71 -10.07 17.70
CA GLU A 217 5.05 -11.32 17.29
C GLU A 217 5.79 -12.02 16.15
N TYR A 218 6.31 -11.27 15.18
CA TYR A 218 7.13 -11.82 14.11
C TYR A 218 8.46 -12.39 14.64
N ASP A 219 9.09 -11.71 15.60
CA ASP A 219 10.29 -12.22 16.25
C ASP A 219 9.99 -13.50 17.04
N ARG A 220 8.88 -13.55 17.78
CA ARG A 220 8.43 -14.76 18.47
C ARG A 220 8.22 -15.91 17.48
N LEU A 221 7.45 -15.69 16.42
CA LEU A 221 7.21 -16.70 15.38
C LEU A 221 8.51 -17.13 14.69
N GLN A 222 9.47 -16.23 14.52
CA GLN A 222 10.76 -16.58 13.93
C GLN A 222 11.59 -17.47 14.85
N GLN A 223 11.54 -17.26 16.17
CA GLN A 223 12.16 -18.17 17.13
C GLN A 223 11.52 -19.56 17.09
N GLU A 224 10.18 -19.64 17.02
CA GLU A 224 9.47 -20.92 16.88
C GLU A 224 9.87 -21.67 15.60
N ARG A 225 10.02 -20.96 14.47
CA ARG A 225 10.52 -21.57 13.23
C ARG A 225 11.92 -22.15 13.39
N ILE A 226 12.83 -21.39 14.01
CA ILE A 226 14.21 -21.83 14.26
C ILE A 226 14.22 -23.06 15.18
N ALA A 227 13.43 -23.04 16.25
CA ALA A 227 13.30 -24.16 17.19
C ALA A 227 12.80 -25.42 16.49
N ALA A 228 11.66 -25.34 15.80
CA ALA A 228 11.06 -26.46 15.08
C ALA A 228 12.01 -27.04 14.02
N PHE A 229 12.74 -26.19 13.29
CA PHE A 229 13.73 -26.66 12.32
C PHE A 229 14.94 -27.31 13.02
N GLY A 230 15.37 -26.78 14.16
CA GLY A 230 16.44 -27.35 14.99
C GLY A 230 16.08 -28.73 15.52
N GLU A 231 14.85 -28.90 16.01
CA GLU A 231 14.29 -30.18 16.46
C GLU A 231 14.27 -31.21 15.32
N PHE A 232 13.73 -30.82 14.16
CA PHE A 232 13.73 -31.68 12.98
C PHE A 232 15.15 -32.11 12.56
N VAL A 233 16.11 -31.17 12.57
CA VAL A 233 17.52 -31.47 12.28
C VAL A 233 18.11 -32.45 13.31
N ALA A 234 17.77 -32.32 14.59
CA ALA A 234 18.22 -33.24 15.63
C ALA A 234 17.63 -34.64 15.45
N ASP A 235 16.35 -34.73 15.10
CA ASP A 235 15.68 -36.00 14.82
C ASP A 235 16.31 -36.72 13.62
N VAL A 236 16.62 -36.01 12.54
CA VAL A 236 17.29 -36.59 11.37
C VAL A 236 18.70 -37.08 11.73
N LYS A 237 19.48 -36.27 12.46
CA LYS A 237 20.86 -36.63 12.83
C LYS A 237 20.94 -37.81 13.78
N SER A 238 19.96 -37.95 14.68
CA SER A 238 19.87 -39.07 15.61
C SER A 238 19.23 -40.32 15.01
N GLY A 239 18.60 -40.19 13.83
CA GLY A 239 17.79 -41.25 13.23
C GLY A 239 16.42 -41.44 13.90
N ALA A 240 16.00 -40.53 14.78
CA ALA A 240 14.66 -40.54 15.37
C ALA A 240 13.57 -40.24 14.32
N TYR A 241 13.90 -39.43 13.31
CA TYR A 241 13.08 -39.22 12.13
C TYR A 241 13.78 -39.71 10.84
N PRO A 242 13.08 -40.44 9.95
CA PRO A 242 11.70 -40.90 10.10
C PRO A 242 11.55 -42.07 11.10
N ALA A 243 10.60 -41.96 12.03
CA ALA A 243 10.11 -43.09 12.81
C ALA A 243 9.31 -44.09 11.95
N LYS A 244 9.09 -45.31 12.46
CA LYS A 244 8.34 -46.39 11.74
C LYS A 244 6.97 -45.95 11.21
N SER A 245 6.25 -45.11 11.94
CA SER A 245 4.93 -44.59 11.53
C SER A 245 4.98 -43.70 10.28
N HIS A 246 6.15 -43.15 9.94
CA HIS A 246 6.36 -42.36 8.73
C HIS A 246 6.83 -43.21 7.55
N LEU A 247 7.20 -44.48 7.78
CA LEU A 247 7.70 -45.37 6.73
C LEU A 247 6.53 -46.05 6.02
N VAL A 248 6.63 -46.15 4.70
CA VAL A 248 5.75 -47.01 3.89
C VAL A 248 6.47 -48.34 3.69
N GLY A 249 5.77 -49.44 3.96
CA GLY A 249 6.30 -50.79 3.78
C GLY A 249 6.15 -51.30 2.35
N ILE A 250 6.90 -52.36 2.03
CA ILE A 250 6.72 -53.20 0.84
C ILE A 250 6.58 -54.65 1.31
N GLU A 251 5.68 -55.42 0.67
CA GLU A 251 5.55 -56.84 0.97
C GLU A 251 6.88 -57.56 0.66
N PRO A 252 7.35 -58.48 1.51
CA PRO A 252 8.69 -59.08 1.36
C PRO A 252 8.93 -59.73 -0.02
N ALA A 253 7.91 -60.37 -0.59
CA ALA A 253 8.01 -61.02 -1.89
C ALA A 253 8.21 -60.02 -3.05
N GLU A 254 7.53 -58.87 -2.99
CA GLU A 254 7.66 -57.81 -3.99
C GLU A 254 9.04 -57.13 -3.90
N LEU A 255 9.56 -56.96 -2.68
CA LEU A 255 10.92 -56.45 -2.49
C LEU A 255 11.98 -57.39 -3.07
N GLU A 256 11.84 -58.70 -2.85
CA GLU A 256 12.75 -59.70 -3.40
C GLU A 256 12.74 -59.71 -4.93
N ALA A 257 11.55 -59.69 -5.56
CA ALA A 257 11.41 -59.61 -7.01
C ALA A 257 12.06 -58.34 -7.58
N PHE A 258 11.85 -57.19 -6.92
CA PHE A 258 12.48 -55.93 -7.30
C PHE A 258 14.02 -56.03 -7.23
N LEU A 259 14.57 -56.54 -6.14
CA LEU A 259 16.02 -56.68 -5.97
C LEU A 259 16.64 -57.62 -7.01
N GLN A 260 15.96 -58.71 -7.38
CA GLN A 260 16.40 -59.61 -8.46
C GLN A 260 16.38 -58.92 -9.83
N SER A 261 15.45 -57.99 -10.07
CA SER A 261 15.39 -57.24 -11.33
C SER A 261 16.51 -56.20 -11.50
N LEU A 262 17.21 -55.85 -10.43
CA LEU A 262 18.35 -54.92 -10.45
C LEU A 262 19.71 -55.60 -10.67
N ALA A 263 19.77 -56.94 -10.60
CA ALA A 263 20.98 -57.75 -10.77
C ALA A 263 21.23 -58.09 -12.24
#